data_AF-A0A7C6L1W5-F1
#
_entry.id   AF-A0A7C6L1W5-F1
#
_cell.length_a   1.000
_cell.length_b   1.000
_cell.length_c   1.000
_cell.angle_alpha   90.00
_cell.angle_beta   90.00
_cell.angle_gamma   90.00
#
_symmetry.space_group_name_H-M   'P 1'
#
loop_
_entity.id
_entity.type
_entity.pdbx_description
1 polymer ?
#
loop_
_entity_poly.entity_id
_entity_poly.type
_entity_poly.pdbx_seq_one_letter_code
_entity_poly.pdbx_strand_id
1 'polypeptide(L)'
;MLTFNAYFKKEIIESIRQYKYLILAIGIILFAMLDPIMLKVLPLMLKNKIPGDISALIKIDFSTAIQNYIKDLSQVSFLIVILTLMGILSDEISSHKLLFPYTKGLNPAAMVASKILHYSIVLIIFIFLGFSINYYYADTLFKDNTIPFSKIMFSATLISLFYIYTVILLTFLSSLFKKSIVAAVALLIINFAASALMSIEKLSVYIPNKLIALASTFNTSDIIKPLISTLMLSIVFYIISIIRMNKIEI
;
A
#
# COMPACT_ATOMS: atom_id res chain seq x y z
N MET A 1 24.28 -14.00 6.46
CA MET A 1 23.09 -14.02 7.34
C MET A 1 23.18 -13.04 8.50
N LEU A 2 24.32 -12.93 9.21
CA LEU A 2 24.46 -11.99 10.35
C LEU A 2 24.21 -10.51 10.01
N THR A 3 24.66 -10.05 8.84
CA THR A 3 24.47 -8.66 8.38
C THR A 3 23.01 -8.32 8.08
N PHE A 4 22.28 -9.21 7.39
CA PHE A 4 20.84 -9.02 7.11
C PHE A 4 20.03 -8.89 8.39
N ASN A 5 20.25 -9.76 9.37
CA ASN A 5 19.52 -9.71 10.65
C ASN A 5 19.82 -8.42 11.42
N ALA A 6 21.05 -7.91 11.36
CA ALA A 6 21.40 -6.63 11.96
C ALA A 6 20.66 -5.46 11.31
N TYR A 7 20.58 -5.41 9.97
CA TYR A 7 19.79 -4.40 9.26
C TYR A 7 18.30 -4.53 9.57
N PHE A 8 17.77 -5.76 9.62
CA PHE A 8 16.34 -5.96 9.89
C PHE A 8 15.98 -5.49 11.30
N LYS A 9 16.82 -5.80 12.29
CA LYS A 9 16.66 -5.30 13.66
C LYS A 9 16.78 -3.77 13.72
N LYS A 10 17.68 -3.16 12.95
CA LYS A 10 17.79 -1.70 12.83
C LYS A 10 16.48 -1.10 12.31
N GLU A 11 15.89 -1.64 11.23
CA GLU A 11 14.64 -1.11 10.66
C GLU A 11 13.47 -1.21 11.66
N ILE A 12 13.40 -2.28 12.47
CA ILE A 12 12.42 -2.40 13.55
C ILE A 12 12.62 -1.29 14.58
N ILE A 13 13.85 -1.09 15.07
CA ILE A 13 14.16 -0.07 16.09
C ILE A 13 13.85 1.33 15.57
N GLU A 14 14.21 1.62 14.33
CA GLU A 14 13.94 2.91 13.70
C GLU A 14 12.43 3.14 13.55
N SER A 15 11.69 2.12 13.10
CA SER A 15 10.23 2.20 12.94
C SER A 15 9.50 2.45 14.26
N ILE A 16 10.00 1.87 15.36
CA ILE A 16 9.46 2.11 16.71
C ILE A 16 9.78 3.54 17.17
N ARG A 17 11.04 3.95 17.09
CA ARG A 17 11.50 5.25 17.59
C ARG A 17 10.92 6.44 16.81
N GLN A 18 10.60 6.23 15.53
CA GLN A 18 9.97 7.23 14.67
C GLN A 18 8.44 7.07 14.59
N TYR A 19 7.84 6.21 15.43
CA TYR A 19 6.40 5.97 15.47
C TYR A 19 5.78 5.57 14.12
N LYS A 20 6.57 5.01 13.18
CA LYS A 20 6.11 4.63 11.85
C LYS A 20 4.97 3.60 11.93
N TYR A 21 5.05 2.62 12.83
CA TYR A 21 3.97 1.64 13.00
C TYR A 21 2.66 2.28 13.44
N LEU A 22 2.72 3.28 14.31
CA LEU A 22 1.53 3.99 14.78
C LEU A 22 0.90 4.78 13.63
N ILE A 23 1.70 5.49 12.84
CA ILE A 23 1.22 6.25 11.68
C ILE A 23 0.62 5.31 10.62
N LEU A 24 1.28 4.18 10.33
CA LEU A 24 0.78 3.18 9.38
C LEU A 24 -0.50 2.50 9.89
N ALA A 25 -0.56 2.15 11.18
CA ALA A 25 -1.75 1.58 11.80
C ALA A 25 -2.93 2.55 11.72
N ILE A 26 -2.73 3.82 12.08
CA ILE A 26 -3.77 4.86 11.95
C ILE A 26 -4.18 4.99 10.48
N GLY A 27 -3.23 5.09 9.55
CA GLY A 27 -3.54 5.27 8.14
C GLY A 27 -4.33 4.14 7.49
N ILE A 28 -4.32 2.93 8.06
CA ILE A 28 -4.96 1.73 7.49
C ILE A 28 -6.17 1.27 8.30
N ILE A 29 -6.04 1.21 9.63
CA ILE A 29 -7.05 0.64 10.54
C ILE A 29 -8.15 1.66 10.87
N LEU A 30 -7.81 2.95 10.98
CA LEU A 30 -8.80 3.99 11.30
C LEU A 30 -9.89 4.04 10.22
N PHE A 31 -9.50 4.05 8.95
CA PHE A 31 -10.44 4.03 7.82
C PHE A 31 -11.24 2.73 7.76
N ALA A 32 -10.63 1.59 8.10
CA ALA A 32 -11.35 0.32 8.19
C ALA A 32 -12.57 0.38 9.13
N MET A 33 -12.48 1.14 10.21
CA MET A 33 -13.58 1.35 11.15
C MET A 33 -14.52 2.46 10.69
N LEU A 34 -13.97 3.57 10.18
CA LEU A 34 -14.76 4.75 9.84
C LEU A 34 -15.65 4.53 8.61
N ASP A 35 -15.20 3.80 7.59
CA ASP A 35 -15.92 3.72 6.32
C ASP A 35 -17.33 3.12 6.46
N PRO A 36 -17.53 1.97 7.12
CA PRO A 36 -18.87 1.41 7.29
C PRO A 36 -19.78 2.32 8.14
N ILE A 37 -19.22 2.97 9.15
CA ILE A 37 -19.95 3.90 10.03
C ILE A 37 -20.40 5.12 9.24
N MET A 38 -19.48 5.75 8.51
CA MET A 38 -19.77 6.94 7.70
C MET A 38 -20.79 6.64 6.61
N LEU A 39 -20.68 5.48 5.97
CA LEU A 39 -21.67 5.05 4.99
C LEU A 39 -23.07 4.88 5.59
N LYS A 40 -23.18 4.35 6.82
CA LYS A 40 -24.48 4.22 7.49
C LYS A 40 -25.07 5.58 7.86
N VAL A 41 -24.23 6.52 8.27
CA VAL A 41 -24.64 7.85 8.75
C VAL A 41 -24.93 8.82 7.61
N LEU A 42 -24.25 8.68 6.47
CA LEU A 42 -24.39 9.55 5.30
C LEU A 42 -25.86 9.78 4.85
N PRO A 43 -26.69 8.75 4.60
CA PRO A 43 -28.08 8.96 4.20
C PRO A 43 -28.91 9.67 5.28
N LEU A 44 -28.61 9.44 6.57
CA LEU A 44 -29.28 10.12 7.68
C LEU A 44 -28.96 11.63 7.70
N MET A 45 -27.72 12.00 7.41
CA MET A 45 -27.30 13.41 7.32
C MET A 45 -27.94 14.14 6.13
N LEU A 46 -28.21 13.41 5.04
CA LEU A 46 -28.77 13.99 3.82
C LEU A 46 -30.30 14.02 3.81
N LYS A 47 -30.97 13.19 4.62
CA LYS A 47 -32.44 12.98 4.64
C LYS A 47 -33.27 14.27 4.62
N ASN A 48 -32.81 15.33 5.28
CA ASN A 48 -33.53 16.61 5.40
C ASN A 48 -33.01 17.70 4.44
N LYS A 49 -32.01 17.41 3.61
CA LYS A 49 -31.36 18.37 2.70
C LYS A 49 -31.71 18.18 1.23
N ILE A 50 -32.21 17.00 0.85
CA ILE A 50 -32.57 16.68 -0.53
C ILE A 50 -34.07 16.31 -0.56
N PRO A 51 -34.89 16.96 -1.42
CA PRO A 51 -36.27 16.53 -1.62
C PRO A 51 -36.30 15.19 -2.36
N GLY A 52 -36.86 14.15 -1.72
CA GLY A 52 -36.96 12.79 -2.26
C GLY A 52 -36.45 11.73 -1.27
N ASP A 53 -36.82 10.47 -1.47
CA ASP A 53 -36.32 9.37 -0.65
C ASP A 53 -34.90 8.97 -1.09
N ILE A 54 -33.90 9.55 -0.43
CA ILE A 54 -32.47 9.32 -0.69
C ILE A 54 -32.11 7.84 -0.50
N SER A 55 -32.84 7.13 0.37
CA SER A 55 -32.60 5.71 0.63
C SER A 55 -32.94 4.83 -0.57
N ALA A 56 -33.79 5.30 -1.49
CA ALA A 56 -34.08 4.62 -2.75
C ALA A 56 -33.03 4.92 -3.86
N LEU A 57 -32.26 6.02 -3.73
CA LEU A 57 -31.27 6.45 -4.73
C LEU A 57 -29.86 5.92 -4.45
N ILE A 58 -29.48 5.73 -3.18
CA ILE A 58 -28.15 5.26 -2.78
C ILE A 58 -28.32 3.95 -2.01
N LYS A 59 -28.21 2.83 -2.72
CA LYS A 59 -28.24 1.51 -2.09
C LYS A 59 -26.87 1.21 -1.47
N ILE A 60 -26.75 1.40 -0.16
CA ILE A 60 -25.54 1.12 0.60
C ILE A 60 -25.64 -0.29 1.16
N ASP A 61 -24.90 -1.21 0.53
CA ASP A 61 -24.84 -2.62 0.92
C ASP A 61 -23.47 -2.96 1.52
N PHE A 62 -23.33 -4.16 2.07
CA PHE A 62 -22.08 -4.72 2.58
C PHE A 62 -20.90 -4.54 1.60
N SER A 63 -21.12 -4.83 0.31
CA SER A 63 -20.11 -4.70 -0.74
C SER A 63 -19.60 -3.26 -0.90
N THR A 64 -20.50 -2.28 -0.73
CA THR A 64 -20.18 -0.85 -0.85
C THR A 64 -19.23 -0.41 0.28
N ALA A 65 -19.42 -0.94 1.49
CA ALA A 65 -18.53 -0.68 2.62
C ALA A 65 -17.09 -1.16 2.35
N ILE A 66 -16.94 -2.40 1.87
CA ILE A 66 -15.61 -2.93 1.54
C ILE A 66 -14.99 -2.20 0.34
N GLN A 67 -15.79 -1.88 -0.70
CA GLN A 67 -15.29 -1.16 -1.87
C GLN A 67 -14.81 0.25 -1.53
N ASN A 68 -15.50 0.95 -0.64
CA ASN A 68 -15.05 2.25 -0.15
C ASN A 68 -13.77 2.12 0.66
N TYR A 69 -13.63 1.10 1.49
CA TYR A 69 -12.37 0.85 2.19
C TYR A 69 -11.20 0.57 1.24
N ILE A 70 -11.42 -0.22 0.18
CA ILE A 70 -10.40 -0.44 -0.87
C ILE A 70 -10.03 0.87 -1.56
N LYS A 71 -11.01 1.75 -1.80
CA LYS A 71 -10.78 3.06 -2.41
C LYS A 71 -9.92 3.94 -1.49
N ASP A 72 -10.22 3.98 -0.20
CA ASP A 72 -9.45 4.75 0.78
C ASP A 72 -8.03 4.19 0.92
N LEU A 73 -7.88 2.87 0.90
CA LEU A 73 -6.57 2.22 0.82
C LEU A 73 -5.78 2.63 -0.42
N SER A 74 -6.43 2.83 -1.57
CA SER A 74 -5.76 3.23 -2.81
C SER A 74 -5.44 4.72 -2.91
N GLN A 75 -6.03 5.55 -2.06
CA GLN A 75 -5.93 7.01 -2.13
C GLN A 75 -5.28 7.60 -0.87
N VAL A 76 -6.03 7.63 0.23
CA VAL A 76 -5.62 8.32 1.46
C VAL A 76 -4.58 7.49 2.21
N SER A 77 -4.82 6.19 2.43
CA SER A 77 -3.84 5.33 3.11
C SER A 77 -2.56 5.20 2.28
N PHE A 78 -2.69 5.11 0.94
CA PHE A 78 -1.55 5.09 0.03
C PHE A 78 -0.64 6.30 0.23
N LEU A 79 -1.23 7.50 0.30
CA LEU A 79 -0.49 8.73 0.56
C LEU A 79 0.18 8.72 1.93
N ILE A 80 -0.52 8.31 2.99
CA ILE A 80 0.04 8.21 4.35
C ILE A 80 1.24 7.26 4.37
N VAL A 81 1.12 6.09 3.75
CA VAL A 81 2.19 5.09 3.66
C VAL A 81 3.40 5.66 2.93
N ILE A 82 3.21 6.31 1.79
CA ILE A 82 4.32 6.90 1.02
C ILE A 82 5.02 7.99 1.80
N LEU A 83 4.28 8.91 2.42
CA LEU A 83 4.89 9.99 3.20
C LEU A 83 5.65 9.46 4.42
N THR A 84 5.14 8.39 5.05
CA THR A 84 5.83 7.74 6.18
C THR A 84 7.13 7.06 5.74
N LEU A 85 7.17 6.56 4.50
CA LEU A 85 8.28 5.77 3.96
C LEU A 85 9.16 6.54 2.96
N MET A 86 8.90 7.82 2.68
CA MET A 86 9.59 8.57 1.62
C MET A 86 11.11 8.62 1.79
N GLY A 87 11.56 8.57 3.05
CA GLY A 87 12.97 8.60 3.46
C GLY A 87 13.70 7.25 3.43
N ILE A 88 13.06 6.17 2.95
CA ILE A 88 13.52 4.78 3.17
C ILE A 88 15.00 4.53 2.84
N LEU A 89 15.52 5.16 1.78
CA LEU A 89 16.94 5.14 1.40
C LEU A 89 17.53 6.54 1.26
N SER A 90 16.75 7.51 0.77
CA SER A 90 17.22 8.87 0.50
C SER A 90 17.74 9.58 1.75
N ASP A 91 17.17 9.30 2.94
CA ASP A 91 17.63 9.91 4.18
C ASP A 91 18.98 9.35 4.62
N GLU A 92 19.25 8.08 4.30
CA GLU A 92 20.53 7.45 4.62
C GLU A 92 21.64 7.91 3.68
N ILE A 93 21.31 8.06 2.39
CA ILE A 93 22.22 8.61 1.37
C ILE A 93 22.53 10.08 1.65
N SER A 94 21.51 10.90 1.93
CA SER A 94 21.69 12.35 2.10
C SER A 94 22.38 12.72 3.40
N SER A 95 22.17 11.94 4.46
CA SER A 95 22.77 12.19 5.78
C SER A 95 24.11 11.47 5.98
N HIS A 96 24.73 10.94 4.91
CA HIS A 96 25.98 10.14 4.96
C HIS A 96 25.98 9.01 6.00
N LYS A 97 24.79 8.50 6.37
CA LYS A 97 24.65 7.41 7.36
C LYS A 97 25.21 6.08 6.84
N LEU A 98 25.47 6.00 5.53
CA LEU A 98 26.04 4.83 4.86
C LEU A 98 27.55 4.69 5.07
N LEU A 99 28.26 5.74 5.51
CA LEU A 99 29.72 5.75 5.62
C LEU A 99 30.23 4.71 6.63
N PHE A 100 29.62 4.65 7.81
CA PHE A 100 29.98 3.66 8.83
C PHE A 100 29.66 2.21 8.41
N PRO A 101 28.47 1.90 7.88
CA PRO A 101 28.21 0.59 7.29
C PRO A 101 29.20 0.19 6.19
N TYR A 102 29.54 1.10 5.27
CA TYR A 102 30.46 0.80 4.16
C TYR A 102 31.87 0.44 4.65
N THR A 103 32.41 1.18 5.63
CA THR A 103 33.70 0.86 6.25
C THR A 103 33.71 -0.48 6.99
N LYS A 104 32.54 -1.06 7.28
CA LYS A 104 32.38 -2.39 7.90
C LYS A 104 32.01 -3.51 6.91
N GLY A 105 32.14 -3.27 5.61
CA GLY A 105 31.84 -4.27 4.57
C GLY A 105 30.34 -4.42 4.31
N LEU A 106 29.64 -3.29 4.09
CA LEU A 106 28.22 -3.29 3.76
C LEU A 106 27.94 -4.15 2.52
N ASN A 107 26.90 -4.98 2.62
CA ASN A 107 26.31 -5.67 1.49
C ASN A 107 25.04 -4.91 1.07
N PRO A 108 25.03 -4.19 -0.06
CA PRO A 108 23.89 -3.37 -0.48
C PRO A 108 22.62 -4.20 -0.73
N ALA A 109 22.77 -5.43 -1.22
CA ALA A 109 21.64 -6.33 -1.42
C ALA A 109 20.96 -6.69 -0.10
N ALA A 110 21.75 -6.99 0.95
CA ALA A 110 21.21 -7.32 2.27
C ALA A 110 20.48 -6.13 2.92
N MET A 111 21.00 -4.92 2.73
CA MET A 111 20.39 -3.69 3.24
C MET A 111 19.05 -3.37 2.55
N VAL A 112 19.03 -3.38 1.22
CA VAL A 112 17.81 -3.12 0.41
C VAL A 112 16.76 -4.19 0.67
N ALA A 113 17.15 -5.48 0.68
CA ALA A 113 16.24 -6.58 0.97
C ALA A 113 15.63 -6.47 2.37
N SER A 114 16.44 -6.10 3.36
CA SER A 114 15.98 -5.96 4.75
C SER A 114 14.87 -4.91 4.88
N LYS A 115 15.05 -3.74 4.24
CA LYS A 115 14.05 -2.66 4.21
C LYS A 115 12.76 -3.10 3.54
N ILE A 116 12.86 -3.66 2.33
CA ILE A 116 11.68 -4.09 1.56
C ILE A 116 10.91 -5.15 2.33
N LEU A 117 11.59 -6.18 2.86
CA LEU A 117 10.95 -7.25 3.63
C LEU A 117 10.29 -6.71 4.89
N HIS A 118 10.97 -5.82 5.62
CA HIS A 118 10.45 -5.24 6.85
C HIS A 118 9.12 -4.51 6.62
N TYR A 119 9.12 -3.51 5.73
CA TYR A 119 7.91 -2.71 5.48
C TYR A 119 6.84 -3.52 4.76
N SER A 120 7.19 -4.49 3.91
CA SER A 120 6.22 -5.39 3.29
C SER A 120 5.46 -6.22 4.33
N ILE A 121 6.17 -6.85 5.27
CA ILE A 121 5.55 -7.65 6.35
C ILE A 121 4.62 -6.79 7.19
N VAL A 122 5.08 -5.59 7.58
CA VAL A 122 4.29 -4.66 8.40
C VAL A 122 3.00 -4.24 7.68
N LEU A 123 3.09 -3.89 6.40
CA LEU A 123 1.92 -3.50 5.61
C LEU A 123 0.95 -4.67 5.41
N ILE A 124 1.44 -5.88 5.12
CA ILE A 124 0.60 -7.08 5.02
C ILE A 124 -0.19 -7.26 6.32
N ILE A 125 0.48 -7.24 7.48
CA ILE A 125 -0.19 -7.43 8.77
C ILE A 125 -1.29 -6.38 8.99
N PHE A 126 -0.98 -5.10 8.78
CA PHE A 126 -1.98 -4.04 8.98
C PHE A 126 -3.12 -4.08 7.98
N ILE A 127 -2.88 -4.42 6.71
CA ILE A 127 -3.92 -4.55 5.69
C ILE A 127 -4.85 -5.71 6.05
N PHE A 128 -4.32 -6.88 6.43
CA PHE A 128 -5.15 -8.02 6.84
C PHE A 128 -5.98 -7.73 8.10
N LEU A 129 -5.38 -7.05 9.08
CA LEU A 129 -6.12 -6.57 10.26
C LEU A 129 -7.20 -5.56 9.87
N GLY A 130 -6.88 -4.60 9.01
CA GLY A 130 -7.83 -3.60 8.51
C GLY A 130 -9.02 -4.23 7.79
N PHE A 131 -8.78 -5.14 6.84
CA PHE A 131 -9.87 -5.87 6.18
C PHE A 131 -10.71 -6.71 7.16
N SER A 132 -10.09 -7.32 8.18
CA SER A 132 -10.82 -8.09 9.20
C SER A 132 -11.73 -7.20 10.04
N ILE A 133 -11.24 -6.02 10.43
CA ILE A 133 -12.01 -5.02 11.17
C ILE A 133 -13.14 -4.46 10.30
N ASN A 134 -12.84 -4.08 9.06
CA ASN A 134 -13.83 -3.55 8.13
C ASN A 134 -14.93 -4.57 7.84
N TYR A 135 -14.58 -5.85 7.66
CA TYR A 135 -15.53 -6.95 7.52
C TYR A 135 -16.47 -7.03 8.74
N TYR A 136 -15.92 -7.01 9.96
CA TYR A 136 -16.71 -7.07 11.18
C TYR A 136 -17.71 -5.91 11.30
N TYR A 137 -17.27 -4.69 10.99
CA TYR A 137 -18.17 -3.52 11.00
C TYR A 137 -19.18 -3.55 9.86
N ALA A 138 -18.79 -3.99 8.67
CA ALA A 138 -19.70 -4.11 7.54
C ALA A 138 -20.79 -5.16 7.80
N ASP A 139 -20.43 -6.33 8.33
CA ASP A 139 -21.36 -7.44 8.63
C ASP A 139 -22.37 -7.04 9.72
N THR A 140 -21.91 -6.33 10.75
CA THR A 140 -22.78 -5.88 11.85
C THR A 140 -23.76 -4.77 11.44
N LEU A 141 -23.35 -3.83 10.57
CA LEU A 141 -24.15 -2.67 10.15
C LEU A 141 -25.02 -2.92 8.91
N PHE A 142 -24.58 -3.80 8.01
CA PHE A 142 -25.19 -4.13 6.73
C PHE A 142 -25.37 -5.65 6.63
N LYS A 143 -26.43 -6.16 7.27
CA LYS A 143 -26.74 -7.59 7.37
C LYS A 143 -27.18 -8.23 6.03
N ASP A 144 -27.43 -7.42 5.00
CA ASP A 144 -27.90 -7.87 3.71
C ASP A 144 -26.73 -8.15 2.75
N ASN A 145 -26.79 -9.30 2.05
CA ASN A 145 -25.80 -9.72 1.03
C ASN A 145 -24.36 -9.81 1.53
N THR A 146 -24.14 -10.49 2.65
CA THR A 146 -22.80 -10.72 3.20
C THR A 146 -21.95 -11.53 2.22
N ILE A 147 -20.79 -10.98 1.88
CA ILE A 147 -19.82 -11.66 1.02
C ILE A 147 -19.00 -12.60 1.92
N PRO A 148 -18.70 -13.84 1.49
CA PRO A 148 -17.91 -14.76 2.31
C PRO A 148 -16.53 -14.17 2.64
N PHE A 149 -16.13 -14.33 3.90
CA PHE A 149 -14.85 -13.85 4.44
C PHE A 149 -13.63 -14.23 3.58
N SER A 150 -13.64 -15.42 2.97
CA SER A 150 -12.56 -15.88 2.08
C SER A 150 -12.34 -14.98 0.86
N LYS A 151 -13.41 -14.45 0.24
CA LYS A 151 -13.30 -13.52 -0.90
C LYS A 151 -12.76 -12.16 -0.46
N ILE A 152 -13.08 -11.72 0.75
CA ILE A 152 -12.57 -10.47 1.31
C ILE A 152 -11.08 -10.59 1.66
N MET A 153 -10.65 -11.70 2.26
CA MET A 153 -9.23 -11.99 2.49
C MET A 153 -8.44 -12.17 1.19
N PHE A 154 -9.08 -12.70 0.15
CA PHE A 154 -8.48 -12.71 -1.19
C PHE A 154 -8.23 -11.29 -1.72
N SER A 155 -9.19 -10.38 -1.52
CA SER A 155 -9.05 -8.96 -1.87
C SER A 155 -7.93 -8.29 -1.05
N ALA A 156 -7.82 -8.61 0.24
CA ALA A 156 -6.71 -8.16 1.10
C ALA A 156 -5.34 -8.61 0.57
N THR A 157 -5.26 -9.82 -0.01
CA THR A 157 -4.03 -10.34 -0.63
C THR A 157 -3.64 -9.55 -1.87
N LEU A 158 -4.60 -9.22 -2.75
CA LEU A 158 -4.36 -8.40 -3.94
C LEU A 158 -3.87 -6.99 -3.57
N ILE A 159 -4.50 -6.36 -2.59
CA ILE A 159 -4.08 -5.03 -2.10
C ILE A 159 -2.71 -5.10 -1.44
N SER A 160 -2.43 -6.15 -0.67
CA SER A 160 -1.10 -6.36 -0.09
C SER A 160 -0.01 -6.46 -1.15
N LEU A 161 -0.25 -7.21 -2.24
CA LEU A 161 0.68 -7.30 -3.38
C LEU A 161 0.94 -5.94 -4.03
N PHE A 162 -0.10 -5.13 -4.19
CA PHE A 162 0.03 -3.76 -4.68
C PHE A 162 0.90 -2.88 -3.76
N TYR A 163 0.74 -3.00 -2.45
CA TYR A 163 1.56 -2.27 -1.48
C TYR A 163 3.02 -2.74 -1.45
N ILE A 164 3.28 -4.04 -1.61
CA ILE A 164 4.65 -4.57 -1.76
C ILE A 164 5.33 -3.96 -2.99
N TYR A 165 4.64 -3.97 -4.14
CA TYR A 165 5.12 -3.31 -5.35
C TYR A 165 5.43 -1.83 -5.10
N THR A 166 4.55 -1.12 -4.38
CA THR A 166 4.71 0.29 -4.03
C THR A 166 5.97 0.52 -3.18
N VAL A 167 6.22 -0.31 -2.17
CA VAL A 167 7.43 -0.22 -1.33
C VAL A 167 8.70 -0.45 -2.15
N ILE A 168 8.69 -1.43 -3.06
CA ILE A 168 9.83 -1.72 -3.94
C ILE A 168 10.09 -0.54 -4.88
N LEU A 169 9.04 -0.01 -5.52
CA LEU A 169 9.16 1.15 -6.40
C LEU A 169 9.63 2.39 -5.64
N LEU A 170 9.12 2.64 -4.43
CA LEU A 170 9.58 3.73 -3.57
C LEU A 170 11.07 3.58 -3.23
N THR A 171 11.50 2.38 -2.86
CA THR A 171 12.90 2.09 -2.54
C THR A 171 13.80 2.37 -3.74
N PHE A 172 13.37 1.96 -4.94
CA PHE A 172 14.07 2.28 -6.19
C PHE A 172 14.13 3.80 -6.43
N LEU A 173 13.03 4.55 -6.32
CA LEU A 173 13.01 6.00 -6.53
C LEU A 173 13.87 6.74 -5.49
N SER A 174 13.81 6.31 -4.22
CA SER A 174 14.66 6.85 -3.15
C SER A 174 16.15 6.53 -3.36
N SER A 175 16.50 5.52 -4.15
CA SER A 175 17.89 5.26 -4.58
C SER A 175 18.37 6.20 -5.69
N LEU A 176 17.45 6.75 -6.48
CA LEU A 176 17.75 7.67 -7.57
C LEU A 176 17.85 9.12 -7.07
N PHE A 177 16.91 9.53 -6.23
CA PHE A 177 16.80 10.90 -5.76
C PHE A 177 17.44 11.09 -4.38
N LYS A 178 18.34 12.07 -4.25
CA LYS A 178 18.96 12.43 -2.97
C LYS A 178 17.98 13.04 -1.97
N LYS A 179 16.87 13.63 -2.43
CA LYS A 179 15.84 14.24 -1.58
C LYS A 179 14.63 13.30 -1.45
N SER A 180 14.26 12.95 -0.22
CA SER A 180 13.15 12.04 0.10
C SER A 180 11.81 12.47 -0.49
N ILE A 181 11.50 13.76 -0.39
CA ILE A 181 10.23 14.30 -0.93
C ILE A 181 10.11 14.11 -2.45
N VAL A 182 11.22 14.18 -3.19
CA VAL A 182 11.21 14.02 -4.66
C VAL A 182 10.88 12.57 -5.03
N ALA A 183 11.41 11.60 -4.28
CA ALA A 183 11.09 10.18 -4.50
C ALA A 183 9.60 9.89 -4.25
N ALA A 184 9.02 10.44 -3.18
CA ALA A 184 7.60 10.32 -2.89
C ALA A 184 6.71 10.95 -3.97
N VAL A 185 7.01 12.19 -4.38
CA VAL A 185 6.23 12.88 -5.42
C VAL A 185 6.33 12.15 -6.76
N ALA A 186 7.51 11.64 -7.13
CA ALA A 186 7.67 10.84 -8.34
C ALA A 186 6.80 9.56 -8.29
N LEU A 187 6.74 8.88 -7.15
CA LEU A 187 5.89 7.71 -6.96
C LEU A 187 4.41 8.05 -7.11
N LEU A 188 3.96 9.16 -6.53
CA LEU A 188 2.58 9.64 -6.68
C LEU A 188 2.25 9.90 -8.15
N ILE A 189 3.12 10.61 -8.89
CA ILE A 189 2.93 10.89 -10.32
C ILE A 189 2.82 9.58 -11.11
N ILE A 190 3.71 8.62 -10.86
CA ILE A 190 3.68 7.30 -11.51
C ILE A 190 2.36 6.58 -11.22
N ASN A 191 1.89 6.59 -9.96
CA ASN A 191 0.65 5.92 -9.59
C ASN A 191 -0.59 6.59 -10.21
N PHE A 192 -0.63 7.93 -10.26
CA PHE A 192 -1.71 8.66 -10.93
C PHE A 192 -1.71 8.43 -12.45
N ALA A 193 -0.53 8.46 -13.07
CA ALA A 193 -0.39 8.13 -14.50
C ALA A 193 -0.84 6.68 -14.78
N ALA A 194 -0.44 5.73 -13.94
CA ALA A 194 -0.87 4.33 -14.04
C ALA A 194 -2.39 4.20 -13.90
N SER A 195 -3.01 4.95 -12.98
CA SER A 195 -4.47 5.00 -12.82
C SER A 195 -5.17 5.57 -14.06
N ALA A 196 -4.65 6.65 -14.65
CA ALA A 196 -5.22 7.24 -15.86
C ALA A 196 -5.15 6.27 -17.06
N LEU A 197 -4.05 5.52 -17.17
CA LEU A 197 -3.83 4.51 -18.21
C LEU A 197 -4.76 3.29 -18.08
N MET A 198 -5.44 3.09 -16.93
CA MET A 198 -6.43 2.03 -16.79
C MET A 198 -7.62 2.17 -17.74
N SER A 199 -7.87 3.38 -18.25
CA SER A 199 -8.92 3.64 -19.25
C SER A 199 -8.65 3.00 -20.61
N ILE A 200 -7.41 2.56 -20.88
CA ILE A 200 -7.02 1.92 -22.13
C ILE A 200 -7.03 0.40 -21.94
N GLU A 201 -8.03 -0.28 -22.51
CA GLU A 201 -8.30 -1.71 -22.27
C GLU A 201 -7.06 -2.60 -22.42
N LYS A 202 -6.30 -2.45 -23.51
CA LYS A 202 -5.10 -3.27 -23.81
C LYS A 202 -3.98 -3.10 -22.79
N LEU A 203 -3.78 -1.89 -22.25
CA LEU A 203 -2.73 -1.58 -21.28
C LEU A 203 -3.17 -1.92 -19.86
N SER A 204 -4.46 -1.78 -19.56
CA SER A 204 -5.05 -2.01 -18.23
C SER A 204 -4.73 -3.39 -17.65
N VAL A 205 -4.51 -4.39 -18.50
CA VAL A 205 -4.28 -5.79 -18.11
C VAL A 205 -2.91 -5.98 -17.43
N TYR A 206 -1.94 -5.12 -17.71
CA TYR A 206 -0.56 -5.24 -17.20
C TYR A 206 -0.24 -4.23 -16.11
N ILE A 207 -1.12 -3.27 -15.85
CA ILE A 207 -0.87 -2.19 -14.89
C ILE A 207 -1.13 -2.70 -13.46
N PRO A 208 -0.23 -2.45 -12.49
CA PRO A 208 -0.41 -2.86 -11.09
C PRO A 208 -1.73 -2.41 -10.45
N ASN A 209 -2.25 -1.25 -10.85
CA ASN A 209 -3.51 -0.70 -10.34
C ASN A 209 -4.72 -1.56 -10.73
N LYS A 210 -4.58 -2.47 -11.71
CA LYS A 210 -5.60 -3.48 -12.00
C LYS A 210 -5.84 -4.43 -10.82
N LEU A 211 -4.83 -4.68 -9.98
CA LEU A 211 -5.01 -5.47 -8.74
C LEU A 211 -6.02 -4.81 -7.79
N ILE A 212 -6.00 -3.48 -7.69
CA ILE A 212 -6.94 -2.71 -6.87
C ILE A 212 -8.36 -2.84 -7.44
N ALA A 213 -8.50 -2.69 -8.77
CA ALA A 213 -9.79 -2.87 -9.44
C ALA A 213 -10.32 -4.31 -9.35
N LEU A 214 -9.46 -5.32 -9.38
CA LEU A 214 -9.88 -6.71 -9.17
C LEU A 214 -10.32 -6.94 -7.72
N ALA A 215 -9.59 -6.37 -6.75
CA ALA A 215 -9.95 -6.47 -5.33
C ALA A 215 -11.35 -5.90 -5.04
N SER A 216 -11.79 -4.84 -5.73
CA SER A 216 -13.13 -4.27 -5.53
C SER A 216 -14.26 -5.09 -6.17
N THR A 217 -13.96 -5.97 -7.12
CA THR A 217 -14.95 -6.85 -7.77
C THR A 217 -15.21 -8.16 -7.03
N PHE A 218 -14.36 -8.51 -6.06
CA PHE A 218 -14.44 -9.77 -5.29
C PHE A 218 -14.40 -11.06 -6.12
N ASN A 219 -13.97 -10.95 -7.38
CA ASN A 219 -13.92 -12.06 -8.33
C ASN A 219 -12.48 -12.52 -8.57
N THR A 220 -12.35 -13.78 -8.97
CA THR A 220 -11.05 -14.44 -9.22
C THR A 220 -10.72 -14.61 -10.70
N SER A 221 -11.56 -14.10 -11.60
CA SER A 221 -11.29 -14.12 -13.04
C SER A 221 -10.17 -13.14 -13.41
N ASP A 222 -9.30 -13.55 -14.33
CA ASP A 222 -8.27 -12.70 -14.97
C ASP A 222 -7.17 -12.12 -14.07
N ILE A 223 -6.87 -12.74 -12.92
CA ILE A 223 -5.82 -12.27 -12.00
C ILE A 223 -4.40 -12.53 -12.54
N ILE A 224 -4.23 -13.60 -13.33
CA ILE A 224 -2.89 -14.14 -13.67
C ILE A 224 -2.03 -13.09 -14.37
N LYS A 225 -2.59 -12.37 -15.35
CA LYS A 225 -1.87 -11.37 -16.16
C LYS A 225 -1.36 -10.18 -15.33
N PRO A 226 -2.21 -9.46 -14.57
CA PRO A 226 -1.74 -8.36 -13.73
C PRO A 226 -0.78 -8.84 -12.64
N LEU A 227 -1.00 -10.03 -12.06
CA LEU A 227 -0.13 -10.59 -11.04
C LEU A 227 1.28 -10.91 -11.55
N ILE A 228 1.40 -11.51 -12.74
CA ILE A 228 2.71 -11.76 -13.35
C ILE A 228 3.40 -10.43 -13.67
N SER A 229 2.66 -9.46 -14.20
CA SER A 229 3.20 -8.13 -14.53
C SER A 229 3.74 -7.41 -13.30
N THR A 230 2.99 -7.38 -12.20
CA THR A 230 3.42 -6.72 -10.97
C THR A 230 4.64 -7.39 -10.35
N LEU A 231 4.71 -8.72 -10.36
CA LEU A 231 5.88 -9.46 -9.87
C LEU A 231 7.11 -9.20 -10.74
N MET A 232 6.96 -9.22 -12.07
CA MET A 232 8.06 -8.91 -12.99
C MET A 232 8.60 -7.49 -12.78
N LEU A 233 7.72 -6.48 -12.73
CA LEU A 233 8.12 -5.11 -12.45
C LEU A 233 8.80 -4.96 -11.09
N SER A 234 8.28 -5.65 -10.06
CA SER A 234 8.86 -5.65 -8.72
C SER A 234 10.28 -6.21 -8.72
N ILE A 235 10.50 -7.34 -9.40
CA ILE A 235 11.84 -7.96 -9.52
C ILE A 235 12.81 -7.00 -10.24
N VAL A 236 12.36 -6.39 -11.34
CA VAL A 236 13.19 -5.44 -12.11
C VAL A 236 13.59 -4.25 -11.24
N PHE A 237 12.63 -3.60 -10.55
CA PHE A 237 12.94 -2.45 -9.69
C PHE A 237 13.83 -2.84 -8.50
N TYR A 238 13.63 -4.02 -7.93
CA TYR A 238 14.49 -4.54 -6.87
C TYR A 238 15.94 -4.70 -7.33
N ILE A 239 16.17 -5.35 -8.49
CA ILE A 239 17.51 -5.56 -9.04
C ILE A 239 18.17 -4.21 -9.35
N ILE A 240 17.45 -3.29 -9.99
CA ILE A 240 17.99 -1.97 -10.33
C ILE A 240 18.35 -1.19 -9.06
N SER A 241 17.53 -1.28 -8.00
CA SER A 241 17.83 -0.64 -6.70
C SER A 241 19.14 -1.15 -6.09
N ILE A 242 19.44 -2.45 -6.21
CA ILE A 242 20.70 -3.04 -5.72
C ILE A 242 21.88 -2.55 -6.56
N ILE A 243 21.76 -2.62 -7.89
CA ILE A 243 22.82 -2.16 -8.80
C ILE A 243 23.12 -0.68 -8.57
N ARG A 244 22.07 0.13 -8.33
CA ARG A 244 22.23 1.54 -8.03
C ARG A 244 22.97 1.74 -6.72
N MET A 245 22.57 1.07 -5.64
CA MET A 245 23.26 1.19 -4.35
C MET A 245 24.75 0.81 -4.43
N ASN A 246 25.11 -0.21 -5.22
CA ASN A 246 26.52 -0.58 -5.43
C ASN A 246 27.36 0.53 -6.10
N LYS A 247 26.72 1.44 -6.85
CA LYS A 247 27.38 2.52 -7.61
C LYS A 247 27.33 3.87 -6.89
N ILE A 248 26.76 3.95 -5.70
CA ILE A 248 26.71 5.21 -4.95
C ILE A 248 28.05 5.40 -4.25
N GLU A 249 28.77 6.43 -4.66
CA GLU A 249 29.91 6.98 -3.94
C GLU A 249 29.40 7.70 -2.68
N ILE A 250 30.02 7.41 -1.54
CA ILE A 250 29.61 7.86 -0.19
C ILE A 250 30.55 8.88 0.38
#